data_AF-A0A2H0QC07-F1
#
_entry.id   AF-A0A2H0QC07-F1
#
_cell.length_a   1.000
_cell.length_b   1.000
_cell.length_c   1.000
_cell.angle_alpha   90.00
_cell.angle_beta   90.00
_cell.angle_gamma   90.00
#
_symmetry.space_group_name_H-M   'P 1'
#
loop_
_entity.id
_entity.type
_entity.pdbx_description
1 polymer ?
#
loop_
_entity_poly.entity_id
_entity_poly.type
_entity_poly.pdbx_seq_one_letter_code
_entity_poly.pdbx_strand_id
1 'polypeptide(L)'
;MLPISLNLEKLSIALIGQGKQFERRKKILEEQGAKKLSIISPQPSTKIDFNQFDIVLIVDAKNDEELYKQAKAAKCLVNVEDKKQYCDFYFQTFIQRGDLQISVSTNGKSPGTARLIREKLEKDFGEEWGNRIEEIASKRSEWKTQGDSFDEVNKKTEEYINSQKWLN
;
A
#
# COMPACT_ATOMS: atom_id res chain seq x y z
N MET A 1 3.49 -14.55 -2.46
CA MET A 1 3.59 -13.18 -2.99
C MET A 1 4.80 -12.50 -2.39
N LEU A 2 5.37 -11.52 -3.09
CA LEU A 2 6.43 -10.67 -2.56
C LEU A 2 5.81 -9.41 -1.92
N PRO A 3 6.10 -9.08 -0.65
CA PRO A 3 5.66 -7.83 -0.04
C PRO A 3 6.50 -6.67 -0.59
N ILE A 4 5.89 -5.83 -1.43
CA ILE A 4 6.52 -4.62 -1.97
C ILE A 4 5.62 -3.42 -1.68
N SER A 5 6.24 -2.27 -1.43
CA SER A 5 5.53 -1.00 -1.37
C SER A 5 5.57 -0.34 -2.75
N LEU A 6 4.43 0.20 -3.19
CA LEU A 6 4.29 0.89 -4.46
C LEU A 6 4.25 2.39 -4.23
N ASN A 7 5.06 3.15 -4.98
CA ASN A 7 5.00 4.61 -4.96
C ASN A 7 3.88 5.08 -5.89
N LEU A 8 2.70 5.35 -5.32
CA LEU A 8 1.50 5.73 -6.08
C LEU A 8 1.57 7.14 -6.68
N GLU A 9 2.53 7.97 -6.26
CA GLU A 9 2.72 9.28 -6.89
C GLU A 9 3.24 9.18 -8.33
N LYS A 10 3.96 8.10 -8.63
CA LYS A 10 4.60 7.88 -9.93
C LYS A 10 3.71 7.12 -10.90
N LEU A 11 2.86 6.24 -10.38
CA LEU A 11 2.09 5.26 -11.15
C LEU A 11 0.76 5.84 -11.63
N SER A 12 0.36 5.49 -12.86
CA SER A 12 -1.00 5.74 -13.36
C SER A 12 -1.91 4.55 -13.04
N ILE A 13 -3.08 4.85 -12.48
CA ILE A 13 -3.98 3.85 -11.91
C ILE A 13 -5.39 4.04 -12.47
N ALA A 14 -6.00 2.97 -12.97
CA ALA A 14 -7.43 2.91 -13.22
C ALA A 14 -8.13 2.13 -12.11
N LEU A 15 -9.17 2.71 -11.52
CA LEU A 15 -10.08 2.02 -10.62
C LEU A 15 -11.46 1.95 -11.28
N ILE A 16 -11.89 0.74 -11.61
CA ILE A 16 -13.06 0.45 -12.44
C ILE A 16 -14.08 -0.34 -11.63
N GLY A 17 -15.35 0.09 -11.67
CA GLY A 17 -16.48 -0.63 -11.09
C GLY A 17 -17.23 0.19 -10.04
N GLN A 18 -17.75 -0.46 -9.00
CA GLN A 18 -18.70 0.17 -8.08
C GLN A 18 -18.81 -0.53 -6.71
N GLY A 19 -19.65 0.03 -5.84
CA GLY A 19 -20.03 -0.58 -4.57
C GLY A 19 -19.07 -0.29 -3.41
N LYS A 20 -19.31 -0.94 -2.28
CA LYS A 20 -18.62 -0.63 -1.01
C LYS A 20 -17.11 -0.89 -1.07
N GLN A 21 -16.70 -1.98 -1.72
CA GLN A 21 -15.29 -2.33 -1.86
C GLN A 21 -14.58 -1.34 -2.77
N PHE A 22 -15.23 -0.88 -3.85
CA PHE A 22 -14.70 0.14 -4.74
C PHE A 22 -14.44 1.46 -4.00
N GLU A 23 -15.41 1.95 -3.22
CA GLU A 23 -15.24 3.17 -2.42
C GLU A 23 -14.11 3.02 -1.40
N ARG A 24 -13.97 1.84 -0.79
CA ARG A 24 -12.85 1.55 0.11
C ARG A 24 -11.50 1.61 -0.60
N ARG A 25 -11.38 1.04 -1.81
CA ARG A 25 -10.15 1.11 -2.62
C ARG A 25 -9.83 2.54 -3.02
N LYS A 26 -10.84 3.28 -3.49
CA LYS A 26 -10.72 4.69 -3.86
C LYS A 26 -10.13 5.50 -2.71
N LYS A 27 -10.75 5.41 -1.53
CA LYS A 27 -10.27 6.11 -0.33
C LYS A 27 -8.81 5.78 0.00
N ILE A 28 -8.44 4.49 -0.02
CA ILE A 28 -7.05 4.08 0.23
C ILE A 28 -6.10 4.70 -0.80
N LEU A 29 -6.42 4.65 -2.10
CA LEU A 29 -5.54 5.20 -3.14
C LEU A 29 -5.37 6.71 -3.00
N GLU A 30 -6.45 7.43 -2.70
CA GLU A 30 -6.44 8.88 -2.46
C GLU A 30 -5.59 9.21 -1.22
N GLU A 31 -5.78 8.51 -0.09
CA GLU A 31 -5.02 8.71 1.14
C GLU A 31 -3.54 8.32 0.99
N GLN A 32 -3.21 7.37 0.12
CA GLN A 32 -1.84 6.96 -0.19
C GLN A 32 -1.19 7.82 -1.29
N GLY A 33 -1.81 8.93 -1.70
CA GLY A 33 -1.20 9.92 -2.59
C GLY A 33 -1.19 9.53 -4.07
N ALA A 34 -2.15 8.72 -4.53
CA ALA A 34 -2.28 8.40 -5.96
C ALA A 34 -2.62 9.66 -6.80
N LYS A 35 -1.61 10.27 -7.42
CA LYS A 35 -1.75 11.52 -8.19
C LYS A 35 -2.40 11.33 -9.57
N LYS A 36 -2.24 10.15 -10.18
CA LYS A 36 -2.75 9.82 -11.53
C LYS A 36 -3.82 8.73 -11.45
N LEU A 37 -4.89 9.02 -10.71
CA LEU A 37 -6.00 8.09 -10.47
C LEU A 37 -7.19 8.39 -11.40
N SER A 38 -7.56 7.43 -12.25
CA SER A 38 -8.76 7.48 -13.08
C SER A 38 -9.87 6.61 -12.46
N ILE A 39 -10.97 7.25 -12.07
CA ILE A 39 -12.15 6.60 -11.50
C ILE A 39 -13.17 6.34 -12.61
N ILE A 40 -13.49 5.07 -12.87
CA ILE A 40 -14.42 4.65 -13.93
C ILE A 40 -15.55 3.84 -13.30
N SER A 41 -16.69 4.49 -13.06
CA SER A 41 -17.83 3.92 -12.33
C SER A 41 -19.15 4.27 -13.00
N PRO A 42 -20.17 3.38 -12.96
CA PRO A 42 -20.13 2.00 -12.47
C PRO A 42 -19.45 1.04 -13.45
N GLN A 43 -19.30 1.47 -14.69
CA GLN A 43 -18.69 0.74 -15.79
C GLN A 43 -18.21 1.74 -16.85
N PRO A 44 -17.29 1.33 -17.74
CA PRO A 44 -16.81 2.22 -18.79
C PRO A 44 -17.93 2.60 -19.77
N SER A 45 -18.13 3.89 -20.02
CA SER A 45 -19.09 4.39 -21.02
C SER A 45 -18.56 4.31 -22.46
N THR A 46 -17.23 4.24 -22.60
CA THR A 46 -16.51 4.16 -23.85
C THR A 46 -15.34 3.18 -23.73
N LYS A 47 -14.70 2.86 -24.85
CA LYS A 47 -13.51 2.00 -24.87
C LYS A 47 -12.38 2.68 -24.09
N ILE A 48 -11.80 1.95 -23.14
CA ILE A 48 -10.63 2.41 -22.38
C ILE A 48 -9.37 2.12 -23.19
N ASP A 49 -8.50 3.11 -23.33
CA ASP A 49 -7.11 2.85 -23.71
C ASP A 49 -6.32 2.45 -22.46
N PHE A 50 -6.02 1.16 -22.33
CA PHE A 50 -5.29 0.64 -21.16
C PHE A 50 -3.80 0.93 -21.19
N ASN A 51 -3.22 1.33 -22.33
CA ASN A 51 -1.78 1.60 -22.46
C ASN A 51 -1.31 2.81 -21.63
N GLN A 52 -2.25 3.64 -21.14
CA GLN A 52 -1.95 4.78 -20.29
C GLN A 52 -1.83 4.42 -18.80
N PHE A 53 -2.12 3.17 -18.41
CA PHE A 53 -2.16 2.74 -17.00
C PHE A 53 -1.06 1.74 -16.67
N ASP A 54 -0.38 1.96 -15.54
CA ASP A 54 0.51 0.96 -14.94
C ASP A 54 -0.29 -0.11 -14.19
N ILE A 55 -1.35 0.32 -13.48
CA ILE A 55 -2.16 -0.52 -12.60
C ILE A 55 -3.64 -0.39 -12.95
N VAL A 56 -4.35 -1.51 -13.00
CA VAL A 56 -5.80 -1.57 -13.18
C VAL A 56 -6.43 -2.37 -12.05
N LEU A 57 -7.38 -1.74 -11.36
CA LEU A 57 -8.19 -2.31 -10.29
C LEU A 57 -9.62 -2.46 -10.79
N ILE A 58 -10.14 -3.68 -10.76
CA ILE A 58 -11.51 -3.99 -11.21
C ILE A 58 -12.29 -4.51 -10.01
N VAL A 59 -13.35 -3.80 -9.62
CA VAL A 59 -14.11 -4.07 -8.39
C VAL A 59 -15.61 -4.07 -8.69
N ASP A 60 -16.26 -5.23 -8.62
CA ASP A 60 -17.71 -5.39 -8.87
C ASP A 60 -18.16 -4.84 -10.25
N ALA A 61 -17.38 -5.12 -11.29
CA ALA A 61 -17.72 -4.77 -12.67
C ALA A 61 -18.34 -5.97 -13.40
N LYS A 62 -19.44 -5.75 -14.14
CA LYS A 62 -20.17 -6.83 -14.85
C LYS A 62 -19.35 -7.56 -15.92
N ASN A 63 -18.38 -6.86 -16.53
CA ASN A 63 -17.53 -7.35 -17.62
C ASN A 63 -16.06 -7.50 -17.18
N ASP A 64 -15.83 -7.85 -15.92
CA ASP A 64 -14.50 -7.92 -15.31
C ASP A 64 -13.49 -8.80 -16.06
N GLU A 65 -13.90 -9.94 -16.62
CA GLU A 65 -13.00 -10.82 -17.39
C GLU A 65 -12.52 -10.19 -18.69
N GLU A 66 -13.40 -9.45 -19.37
CA GLU A 66 -13.05 -8.75 -20.61
C GLU A 66 -12.13 -7.57 -20.31
N LEU A 67 -12.44 -6.80 -19.26
CA LEU A 67 -11.57 -5.72 -18.78
C LEU A 67 -10.19 -6.25 -18.36
N TYR A 68 -10.14 -7.38 -17.66
CA TYR A 68 -8.89 -8.05 -17.31
C TYR A 68 -8.08 -8.40 -18.56
N LYS A 69 -8.68 -9.07 -19.56
CA LYS A 69 -7.99 -9.45 -20.80
C LYS A 69 -7.42 -8.23 -21.53
N GLN A 70 -8.19 -7.16 -21.64
CA GLN A 70 -7.76 -5.92 -22.29
C GLN A 70 -6.61 -5.24 -21.53
N ALA A 71 -6.72 -5.12 -20.21
CA ALA A 71 -5.66 -4.56 -19.37
C ALA A 71 -4.37 -5.41 -19.40
N LYS A 72 -4.51 -6.74 -19.38
CA LYS A 72 -3.36 -7.65 -19.51
C LYS A 72 -2.71 -7.56 -20.89
N ALA A 73 -3.49 -7.41 -21.96
CA ALA A 73 -2.94 -7.18 -23.30
C ALA A 73 -2.10 -5.89 -23.38
N ALA A 74 -2.47 -4.87 -22.60
CA ALA A 74 -1.71 -3.63 -22.43
C ALA A 74 -0.56 -3.72 -21.41
N LYS A 75 -0.27 -4.92 -20.88
CA LYS A 75 0.79 -5.21 -19.90
C LYS A 75 0.62 -4.51 -18.54
N CYS A 76 -0.58 -4.09 -18.18
CA CYS A 76 -0.87 -3.55 -16.85
C CYS A 76 -0.72 -4.64 -15.77
N LEU A 77 -0.39 -4.20 -14.55
CA LEU A 77 -0.64 -5.00 -13.34
C LEU A 77 -2.13 -4.92 -13.01
N VAL A 78 -2.79 -6.06 -12.89
CA VAL A 78 -4.25 -6.13 -12.70
C VAL A 78 -4.59 -6.78 -11.37
N ASN A 79 -5.57 -6.22 -10.68
CA ASN A 79 -6.23 -6.85 -9.55
C ASN A 79 -7.75 -6.83 -9.79
N VAL A 80 -8.36 -8.00 -9.75
CA VAL A 80 -9.82 -8.17 -9.85
C VAL A 80 -10.33 -8.66 -8.49
N GLU A 81 -11.21 -7.89 -7.87
CA GLU A 81 -11.76 -8.22 -6.55
C GLU A 81 -12.42 -9.62 -6.60
N ASP A 82 -12.18 -10.41 -5.55
CA ASP A 82 -12.67 -11.79 -5.38
C ASP A 82 -12.29 -12.83 -6.45
N LYS A 83 -11.50 -12.47 -7.48
CA LYS A 83 -11.06 -13.40 -8.54
C LYS A 83 -9.54 -13.60 -8.54
N LYS A 84 -9.03 -14.42 -7.60
CA LYS A 84 -7.59 -14.68 -7.39
C LYS A 84 -6.79 -15.00 -8.66
N GLN A 85 -7.38 -15.74 -9.59
CA GLN A 85 -6.73 -16.13 -10.85
C GLN A 85 -6.48 -14.95 -11.81
N TYR A 86 -7.16 -13.82 -11.60
CA TYR A 86 -7.05 -12.60 -12.39
C TYR A 86 -6.23 -11.50 -11.66
N CYS A 87 -5.47 -11.85 -10.63
CA CYS A 87 -4.71 -10.91 -9.82
C CYS A 87 -3.20 -11.13 -9.95
N ASP A 88 -2.48 -10.10 -10.39
CA ASP A 88 -1.01 -10.05 -10.35
C ASP A 88 -0.49 -9.69 -8.94
N PHE A 89 -1.29 -8.95 -8.17
CA PHE A 89 -0.98 -8.52 -6.82
C PHE A 89 -2.24 -8.49 -5.95
N TYR A 90 -2.04 -8.32 -4.64
CA TYR A 90 -3.12 -8.33 -3.67
C TYR A 90 -2.94 -7.17 -2.70
N PHE A 91 -4.06 -6.55 -2.33
CA PHE A 91 -4.07 -5.60 -1.23
C PHE A 91 -3.86 -6.33 0.09
N GLN A 92 -2.79 -5.96 0.79
CA GLN A 92 -2.56 -6.43 2.14
C GLN A 92 -3.28 -5.52 3.13
N THR A 93 -3.67 -6.08 4.27
CA THR A 93 -4.06 -5.26 5.41
C THR A 93 -2.81 -4.65 6.01
N PHE A 94 -2.86 -3.36 6.33
CA PHE A 94 -1.75 -2.65 6.95
C PHE A 94 -2.23 -1.77 8.11
N ILE A 95 -1.28 -1.42 8.98
CA ILE A 95 -1.37 -0.36 9.98
C ILE A 95 -0.56 0.81 9.44
N GLN A 96 -1.05 2.03 9.66
CA GLN A 96 -0.32 3.24 9.32
C GLN A 96 -0.28 4.19 10.51
N ARG A 97 0.90 4.73 10.81
CA ARG A 97 1.18 5.75 11.84
C ARG A 97 2.13 6.77 11.22
N GLY A 98 1.59 7.84 10.62
CA GLY A 98 2.38 8.70 9.74
C GLY A 98 3.09 7.87 8.66
N ASP A 99 4.42 7.92 8.65
CA ASP A 99 5.28 7.19 7.73
C ASP A 99 5.58 5.73 8.13
N LEU A 100 5.23 5.30 9.36
CA LEU A 100 5.31 3.89 9.74
C LEU A 100 4.19 3.10 9.06
N GLN A 101 4.56 2.10 8.27
CA GLN A 101 3.63 1.12 7.72
C GLN A 101 4.01 -0.29 8.13
N ILE A 102 3.03 -1.05 8.61
CA ILE A 102 3.19 -2.46 8.97
C ILE A 102 2.12 -3.27 8.26
N SER A 103 2.53 -4.18 7.37
CA SER A 103 1.62 -5.07 6.65
C SER A 103 1.69 -6.50 7.17
N VAL A 104 0.54 -7.18 7.19
CA VAL A 104 0.44 -8.57 7.62
C VAL A 104 -0.23 -9.38 6.52
N SER A 105 0.38 -10.50 6.14
CA SER A 105 -0.13 -11.40 5.10
C SER A 105 0.09 -12.87 5.47
N THR A 106 -0.93 -13.69 5.20
CA THR A 106 -0.85 -15.16 5.27
C THR A 106 -0.81 -15.80 3.88
N ASN A 107 -0.49 -15.02 2.83
CA ASN A 107 -0.62 -15.43 1.43
C ASN A 107 -2.00 -16.03 1.11
N GLY A 108 -3.05 -15.48 1.74
CA GLY A 108 -4.43 -15.92 1.55
C GLY A 108 -4.80 -17.25 2.22
N LYS A 109 -3.91 -17.86 3.02
CA LYS A 109 -4.19 -19.12 3.74
C LYS A 109 -5.10 -18.92 4.97
N SER A 110 -4.98 -17.78 5.65
CA SER A 110 -5.84 -17.45 6.80
C SER A 110 -6.02 -15.93 6.93
N PRO A 111 -7.06 -15.36 6.29
CA PRO A 111 -7.39 -13.94 6.44
C PRO A 111 -7.71 -13.57 7.90
N GLY A 112 -8.37 -14.47 8.64
CA GLY A 112 -8.70 -14.27 10.05
C GLY A 112 -7.45 -14.13 10.93
N THR A 113 -6.44 -14.99 10.74
CA THR A 113 -5.17 -14.88 11.49
C THR A 113 -4.41 -13.59 11.15
N ALA A 114 -4.38 -13.20 9.86
CA ALA A 114 -3.74 -11.94 9.46
C ALA A 114 -4.39 -10.73 10.16
N ARG A 115 -5.74 -10.72 10.25
CA ARG A 115 -6.50 -9.69 10.97
C ARG A 115 -6.13 -9.64 12.46
N LEU A 116 -6.12 -10.78 13.14
CA LEU A 116 -5.81 -10.82 14.58
C LEU A 116 -4.38 -10.38 14.90
N ILE A 117 -3.40 -10.76 14.07
CA ILE A 117 -2.01 -10.30 14.22
C ILE A 117 -1.94 -8.79 14.00
N ARG A 118 -2.60 -8.26 12.96
CA ARG A 118 -2.69 -6.81 12.72
C ARG A 118 -3.31 -6.09 13.91
N GLU A 119 -4.41 -6.58 14.46
CA GLU A 119 -5.08 -5.97 15.63
C GLU A 119 -4.22 -6.00 16.90
N LYS A 120 -3.35 -7.01 17.05
CA LYS A 120 -2.36 -7.02 18.13
C LYS A 120 -1.30 -5.95 17.92
N LEU A 121 -0.69 -5.91 16.73
CA LEU A 121 0.33 -4.92 16.38
C LEU A 121 -0.23 -3.49 16.45
N GLU A 122 -1.52 -3.29 16.16
CA GLU A 122 -2.17 -1.99 16.25
C GLU A 122 -2.22 -1.43 17.67
N LYS A 123 -2.19 -2.31 18.69
CA LYS A 123 -2.10 -1.93 20.12
C LYS A 123 -0.66 -1.68 20.55
N ASP A 124 0.27 -2.48 20.03
CA ASP A 124 1.70 -2.36 20.36
C ASP A 124 2.33 -1.13 19.67
N PHE A 125 1.79 -0.74 18.50
CA PHE A 125 2.22 0.42 17.71
C PHE A 125 1.10 1.47 17.62
N GLY A 126 0.93 2.26 18.68
CA GLY A 126 -0.06 3.34 18.76
C GLY A 126 0.26 4.57 17.86
N GLU A 127 -0.63 5.56 17.87
CA GLU A 127 -0.52 6.81 17.06
C GLU A 127 0.76 7.59 17.33
N GLU A 128 1.35 7.45 18.52
CA GLU A 128 2.61 8.11 18.88
C GLU A 128 3.78 7.67 17.99
N TRP A 129 3.70 6.52 17.33
CA TRP A 129 4.72 6.06 16.39
C TRP A 129 4.87 6.94 15.16
N GLY A 130 3.85 7.70 14.77
CA GLY A 130 3.99 8.70 13.70
C GLY A 130 5.05 9.73 14.07
N ASN A 131 4.89 10.38 15.23
CA ASN A 131 5.83 11.37 15.73
C ASN A 131 7.22 10.77 16.02
N ARG A 132 7.28 9.53 16.55
CA ARG A 132 8.56 8.85 16.81
C ARG A 132 9.36 8.63 15.53
N ILE A 133 8.70 8.24 14.42
CA ILE A 133 9.39 8.07 13.13
C ILE A 133 9.92 9.40 12.61
N GLU A 134 9.12 10.48 12.68
CA GLU A 134 9.57 11.82 12.29
C GLU A 134 10.78 12.27 13.11
N GLU A 135 10.77 12.02 14.42
CA GLU A 135 11.87 12.33 15.31
C GLU A 135 13.14 11.53 14.98
N ILE A 136 13.02 10.22 14.74
CA ILE A 136 14.14 9.38 14.30
C ILE A 136 14.69 9.86 12.96
N ALA A 137 13.82 10.23 12.01
CA ALA A 137 14.22 10.73 10.70
C ALA A 137 15.00 12.06 10.81
N SER A 138 14.57 12.95 11.70
CA SER A 138 15.27 14.21 11.99
C SER A 138 16.67 13.96 12.54
N LYS A 139 16.81 13.12 13.58
CA LYS A 139 18.12 12.76 14.17
C LYS A 139 19.05 12.09 13.16
N ARG A 140 18.52 11.16 12.35
CA ARG A 140 19.29 10.51 11.29
C ARG A 140 19.81 11.51 10.26
N SER A 141 19.03 12.55 9.95
CA SER A 141 19.43 13.61 9.02
C SER A 141 20.50 14.52 9.62
N GLU A 142 20.39 14.83 10.92
CA GLU A 142 21.40 15.58 11.68
C GLU A 142 22.75 14.85 11.68
N TRP A 143 22.77 13.57 12.07
CA TRP A 143 23.98 12.73 12.12
C TRP A 143 24.66 12.61 10.75
N LYS A 144 23.88 12.42 9.67
CA LYS A 144 24.42 12.44 8.30
C LYS A 144 25.07 13.78 7.95
N THR A 145 24.46 14.89 8.37
CA THR A 145 24.99 16.24 8.12
C THR A 145 26.27 16.51 8.92
N GLN A 146 26.43 15.86 10.07
CA GLN A 146 27.66 15.89 10.88
C GLN A 146 28.80 15.05 10.30
N GLY A 147 28.54 14.26 9.24
CA GLY A 147 29.54 13.45 8.54
C GLY A 147 29.58 11.99 8.95
N ASP A 148 28.64 11.52 9.78
CA ASP A 148 28.55 10.11 10.13
C ASP A 148 28.28 9.25 8.89
N SER A 149 28.97 8.10 8.84
CA SER A 149 28.72 7.05 7.85
C SER A 149 27.35 6.39 8.06
N PHE A 150 26.91 5.62 7.05
CA PHE A 150 25.66 4.86 7.13
C PHE A 150 25.59 3.92 8.35
N ASP A 151 26.70 3.23 8.66
CA ASP A 151 26.77 2.28 9.77
C ASP A 151 26.72 3.00 11.13
N GLU A 152 27.39 4.15 11.26
CA GLU A 152 27.35 4.98 12.47
C GLU A 152 25.94 5.54 12.72
N VAL A 153 25.26 6.01 11.68
CA VAL A 153 23.88 6.50 11.77
C VAL A 153 22.94 5.38 12.23
N ASN A 154 23.13 4.15 11.75
CA ASN A 154 22.31 3.01 12.18
C ASN A 154 22.58 2.64 13.63
N LYS A 155 23.86 2.56 14.04
CA LYS A 155 24.24 2.32 15.44
C LYS A 155 23.64 3.37 16.38
N LYS A 156 23.77 4.67 16.05
CA LYS A 156 23.17 5.77 16.83
C LYS A 156 21.64 5.69 16.86
N THR A 157 21.01 5.22 15.77
CA THR A 157 19.55 5.00 15.74
C THR A 157 19.13 3.93 16.75
N GLU A 158 19.84 2.80 16.80
CA GLU A 158 19.56 1.72 17.77
C GLU A 158 19.78 2.18 19.21
N GLU A 159 20.92 2.83 19.50
CA GLU A 159 21.22 3.41 20.81
C GLU A 159 20.15 4.41 21.24
N TYR A 160 19.68 5.25 20.31
CA TYR A 160 18.62 6.22 20.57
C TYR A 160 17.31 5.53 20.93
N ILE A 161 16.82 4.63 20.09
CA ILE A 161 15.56 3.89 20.32
C ILE A 161 15.60 3.14 21.65
N ASN A 162 16.72 2.50 21.97
CA ASN A 162 16.91 1.80 23.24
C ASN A 162 16.88 2.75 24.44
N SER A 163 17.51 3.93 24.34
CA SER A 163 17.48 4.94 25.40
C SER A 163 16.06 5.44 25.70
N GLN A 164 15.21 5.49 24.67
CA GLN A 164 13.81 5.91 24.79
C GLN A 164 12.88 4.79 25.29
N LYS A 165 13.37 3.54 25.32
CA LYS A 165 12.58 2.34 25.67
C LYS A 165 11.30 2.20 24.84
N TRP A 166 11.34 2.57 23.56
CA TRP A 166 10.15 2.50 22.69
C TRP A 166 9.79 1.08 22.24
N LEU A 167 10.74 0.14 22.29
CA LEU A 167 10.57 -1.25 21.85
C LEU A 167 10.87 -2.30 22.94
N ASN A 168 11.01 -1.88 24.20
CA ASN A 168 11.41 -2.73 25.33
C ASN A 168 10.34 -2.83 26.40
#